data_AF-A0A528AX74-F1
#
_entry.id   AF-A0A528AX74-F1
#
_cell.length_a   1.000
_cell.length_b   1.000
_cell.length_c   1.000
_cell.angle_alpha   90.00
_cell.angle_beta   90.00
_cell.angle_gamma   90.00
#
_symmetry.space_group_name_H-M   'P 1'
#
loop_
_entity.id
_entity.type
_entity.pdbx_description
1 polymer ?
#
loop_
_entity_poly.entity_id
_entity_poly.type
_entity_poly.pdbx_seq_one_letter_code
_entity_poly.pdbx_strand_id
1 'polypeptide(L)' 'DLVFWKGHVAIMTDPETMIHANGHTMLVSGEGFKEAVARIGYLYGGPTGFRRP' A
#
# COMPACT_ATOMS: atom_id res chain seq x y z
N ASP A 1 0.59 10.05 -4.57
CA ASP A 1 1.24 10.06 -3.23
C ASP A 1 1.93 8.74 -2.97
N LEU A 2 3.08 8.76 -2.29
CA LEU A 2 3.79 7.53 -1.88
C LEU A 2 3.37 7.13 -0.48
N VAL A 3 3.09 5.84 -0.29
CA VAL A 3 2.73 5.23 1.00
C VAL A 3 3.79 4.20 1.38
N PHE A 4 4.37 4.34 2.56
CA PHE A 4 5.47 3.48 3.01
C PHE A 4 5.03 2.53 4.12
N TRP A 5 5.51 1.28 4.03
CA TRP A 5 5.57 0.32 5.13
C TRP A 5 7.04 -0.07 5.35
N LYS A 6 7.34 -0.80 6.44
CA LYS A 6 8.68 -1.35 6.63
C LYS A 6 9.02 -2.32 5.49
N GLY A 7 9.94 -1.92 4.59
CA GLY A 7 10.41 -2.73 3.47
C GLY A 7 9.48 -2.79 2.27
N HIS A 8 8.42 -1.97 2.22
CA HIS A 8 7.46 -1.97 1.11
C HIS A 8 6.94 -0.57 0.79
N VAL A 9 6.49 -0.34 -0.44
CA VAL A 9 5.97 0.94 -0.90
C VAL A 9 4.81 0.75 -1.89
N ALA A 10 3.82 1.65 -1.81
CA ALA A 10 2.74 1.78 -2.78
C ALA A 10 2.63 3.22 -3.30
N ILE A 11 1.98 3.37 -4.44
CA ILE A 11 1.70 4.67 -5.06
C ILE A 11 0.19 4.84 -5.13
N MET A 12 -0.34 5.88 -4.49
CA MET A 12 -1.75 6.29 -4.64
C MET A 12 -1.99 6.74 -6.09
N THR A 13 -3.00 6.16 -6.72
CA THR A 13 -3.45 6.49 -8.09
C THR A 13 -4.61 7.47 -8.09
N ASP A 14 -5.41 7.48 -7.03
CA ASP A 14 -6.49 8.43 -6.77
C ASP A 14 -6.73 8.51 -5.23
N PRO A 15 -7.77 9.22 -4.73
CA PRO A 15 -8.02 9.33 -3.28
C PRO A 15 -8.32 8.00 -2.55
N GLU A 16 -8.71 6.95 -3.26
CA GLU A 16 -9.19 5.69 -2.68
C GLU A 16 -8.32 4.49 -3.07
N THR A 17 -7.64 4.52 -4.21
CA THR A 17 -6.89 3.39 -4.76
C THR A 17 -5.38 3.62 -4.82
N MET A 18 -4.64 2.52 -4.79
CA MET A 18 -3.19 2.51 -4.93
C MET A 18 -2.72 1.35 -5.82
N ILE A 19 -1.57 1.53 -6.47
CA ILE A 19 -0.84 0.48 -7.18
C ILE A 19 0.44 0.10 -6.43
N HIS A 20 0.73 -1.20 -6.34
CA HIS A 20 1.97 -1.70 -5.76
C HIS A 20 2.30 -3.13 -6.21
N ALA A 21 3.53 -3.56 -5.94
CA ALA A 21 3.88 -4.98 -5.96
C ALA A 21 3.22 -5.68 -4.76
N ASN A 22 2.32 -6.63 -5.01
CA ASN A 22 1.57 -7.31 -3.97
C ASN A 22 2.22 -8.67 -3.68
N GLY A 23 2.82 -8.81 -2.49
CA GLY A 23 3.46 -10.06 -2.04
C GLY A 23 2.49 -11.17 -1.62
N HIS A 24 1.19 -10.89 -1.50
CA HIS A 24 0.15 -11.90 -1.24
C HIS A 24 -0.26 -12.60 -2.54
N THR A 25 -0.41 -11.86 -3.64
CA THR A 25 -0.81 -12.40 -4.95
C THR A 25 0.37 -12.64 -5.89
N MET A 26 1.57 -12.15 -5.56
CA MET A 26 2.78 -12.19 -6.39
C MET A 26 2.61 -11.48 -7.74
N LEU A 27 1.78 -10.42 -7.77
CA LEU A 27 1.48 -9.62 -8.96
C LEU A 27 1.61 -8.12 -8.65
N VAL A 28 1.70 -7.30 -9.70
CA VAL A 28 1.41 -5.87 -9.56
C VAL A 28 -0.11 -5.72 -9.46
N SER A 29 -0.60 -5.04 -8.42
CA SER A 29 -2.03 -4.93 -8.14
C SER A 29 -2.43 -3.48 -7.91
N GLY A 30 -3.55 -3.08 -8.51
CA GLY A 30 -4.30 -1.90 -8.12
C GLY A 30 -5.42 -2.31 -7.16
N GLU A 31 -5.43 -1.78 -5.95
CA GLU A 31 -6.44 -2.10 -4.95
C GLU A 31 -6.76 -0.91 -4.03
N GLY A 32 -7.85 -1.04 -3.27
CA GLY A 32 -8.29 -0.02 -2.32
C GLY A 32 -7.32 0.16 -1.15
N PHE A 33 -7.02 1.41 -0.81
CA PHE A 33 -6.05 1.74 0.23
C PHE A 33 -6.48 1.23 1.60
N LYS A 34 -7.76 1.36 1.97
CA LYS A 34 -8.26 0.94 3.29
C LYS A 34 -8.19 -0.58 3.45
N GLU A 35 -8.57 -1.30 2.41
CA GLU A 35 -8.53 -2.76 2.34
C GLU A 35 -7.09 -3.27 2.42
N ALA A 36 -6.19 -2.65 1.67
CA ALA A 36 -4.76 -2.98 1.72
C ALA A 36 -4.17 -2.71 3.10
N VAL A 37 -4.47 -1.58 3.74
CA VAL A 37 -4.02 -1.26 5.10
C VAL A 37 -4.54 -2.29 6.12
N ALA A 38 -5.81 -2.67 6.04
CA ALA A 38 -6.39 -3.67 6.94
C ALA A 38 -5.71 -5.04 6.76
N ARG A 39 -5.52 -5.48 5.51
CA ARG A 39 -4.90 -6.77 5.18
C ARG A 39 -3.41 -6.83 5.53
N ILE A 40 -2.64 -5.78 5.19
CA ILE A 40 -1.20 -5.68 5.48
C ILE A 40 -0.98 -5.47 6.99
N GLY A 41 -1.84 -4.68 7.63
CA GLY A 41 -1.76 -4.30 9.04
C GLY A 41 -1.71 -5.49 9.99
N TYR A 42 -2.44 -6.55 9.68
CA TYR A 42 -2.44 -7.79 10.48
C TYR A 42 -1.06 -8.46 10.57
N LEU A 43 -0.24 -8.38 9.52
CA LEU A 43 1.06 -9.07 9.46
C LEU A 43 2.26 -8.13 9.67
N TYR A 44 2.16 -6.90 9.18
CA TYR A 44 3.31 -5.99 9.02
C TYR A 44 3.10 -4.60 9.65
N GLY A 45 1.93 -4.37 10.25
CA GLY A 45 1.55 -3.06 10.79
C GLY A 45 1.09 -2.06 9.72
N GLY A 46 0.69 -0.88 10.19
CA GLY A 46 0.18 0.19 9.32
C GLY A 46 1.28 0.95 8.55
N PRO A 47 0.90 1.86 7.65
CA PRO A 47 1.83 2.75 6.98
C PRO A 47 2.70 3.54 7.97
N THR A 48 3.98 3.66 7.67
CA THR A 48 4.97 4.39 8.48
C THR A 48 5.22 5.81 7.99
N GLY A 49 4.75 6.16 6.80
CA GLY A 49 4.91 7.50 6.25
C GLY A 49 4.19 7.70 4.92
N PHE A 50 3.97 8.98 4.60
CA PHE A 50 3.36 9.43 3.36
C PHE A 50 4.21 10.54 2.75
N ARG A 51 4.39 10.55 1.43
CA ARG A 51 5.16 11.60 0.73
C ARG A 51 4.49 12.02 -0.58
N ARG A 52 4.33 13.33 -0.75
CA ARG A 52 4.02 13.99 -2.02
C ARG A 52 5.26 14.80 -2.43
N PRO A 53 5.99 14.42 -3.50
CA PRO A 53 7.15 15.17 -3.97
C PRO A 53 6.77 16.51 -4.59
#